data_AF-A0A661FFZ2-F1
#
_entry.id   AF-A0A661FFZ2-F1
#
_cell.length_a   1.000
_cell.length_b   1.000
_cell.length_c   1.000
_cell.angle_alpha   90.00
_cell.angle_beta   90.00
_cell.angle_gamma   90.00
#
_symmetry.space_group_name_H-M   'P 1'
#
loop_
_entity.id
_entity.type
_entity.pdbx_description
1 polymer ?
#
loop_
_entity_poly.entity_id
_entity_poly.type
_entity_poly.pdbx_seq_one_letter_code
_entity_poly.pdbx_strand_id
1 'polypeptide(L)'
;MSGSRVSSQPAYLIHTRAYRETSLIIEAFSQDYGKVSLIAKGVRKKNSPSAAHLQPFKELSLSWQGRSELQTLTAVDCIDQATKLQGKAVFCGFYLNELLTFLLTKHDPHPALYLHYKASLEALNRSASQEAALRYFELKLLEETGYGLCLDSEIRNGNPIVEDRLYCFHPE
;
A
#
# COMPACT_ATOMS: atom_id res chain seq x y z
N MET A 1 -7.32 -30.21 10.85
CA MET A 1 -7.80 -28.84 11.13
C MET A 1 -7.39 -27.92 9.99
N SER A 2 -8.34 -27.48 9.15
CA SER A 2 -8.04 -26.60 8.01
C SER A 2 -7.59 -25.22 8.51
N GLY A 3 -6.48 -24.71 7.96
CA GLY A 3 -6.07 -23.32 8.17
C GLY A 3 -7.13 -22.35 7.64
N SER A 4 -7.16 -21.12 8.18
CA SER A 4 -8.01 -20.06 7.62
C SER A 4 -7.59 -19.84 6.16
N ARG A 5 -8.57 -19.87 5.25
CA ARG A 5 -8.37 -19.70 3.81
C ARG A 5 -9.03 -18.41 3.39
N VAL A 6 -8.27 -17.56 2.73
CA VAL A 6 -8.72 -16.29 2.18
C VAL A 6 -8.64 -16.40 0.66
N SER A 7 -9.67 -15.95 -0.04
CA SER A 7 -9.78 -16.10 -1.49
C SER A 7 -10.07 -14.76 -2.16
N SER A 8 -9.42 -14.56 -3.30
CA SER A 8 -9.64 -13.47 -4.26
C SER A 8 -9.73 -12.07 -3.65
N GLN A 9 -8.80 -11.73 -2.76
CA GLN A 9 -8.78 -10.42 -2.12
C GLN A 9 -8.04 -9.39 -2.96
N PRO A 10 -8.64 -8.21 -3.20
CA PRO A 10 -7.93 -7.08 -3.79
C PRO A 10 -6.73 -6.68 -2.94
N ALA A 11 -5.56 -6.62 -3.58
CA ALA A 11 -4.33 -6.23 -2.92
C ALA A 11 -3.32 -5.62 -3.89
N TYR A 12 -2.45 -4.77 -3.36
CA TYR A 12 -1.27 -4.28 -4.07
C TYR A 12 0.00 -4.89 -3.51
N LEU A 13 0.93 -5.23 -4.40
CA LEU A 13 2.28 -5.65 -4.03
C LEU A 13 3.09 -4.44 -3.57
N ILE A 14 3.46 -4.39 -2.29
CA ILE A 14 4.24 -3.27 -1.73
C ILE A 14 5.74 -3.58 -1.67
N HIS A 15 6.11 -4.82 -1.34
CA HIS A 15 7.52 -5.22 -1.23
C HIS A 15 7.73 -6.71 -1.57
N THR A 16 8.93 -7.05 -2.05
CA THR A 16 9.33 -8.43 -2.30
C THR A 16 10.76 -8.69 -1.87
N ARG A 17 11.04 -9.90 -1.42
CA ARG A 17 12.40 -10.37 -1.16
C ARG A 17 12.56 -11.85 -1.51
N ALA A 18 13.76 -12.21 -1.93
CA ALA A 18 14.11 -13.60 -2.21
C ALA A 18 13.92 -14.47 -0.95
N TYR A 19 13.30 -15.65 -1.13
CA TYR A 19 13.14 -16.62 -0.06
C TYR A 19 13.38 -18.03 -0.59
N ARG A 20 14.45 -18.67 -0.09
CA ARG A 20 14.94 -19.94 -0.65
C ARG A 20 15.23 -19.83 -2.15
N GLU A 21 15.51 -20.97 -2.78
CA GLU A 21 15.93 -21.03 -4.17
C GLU A 21 14.83 -20.59 -5.15
N THR A 22 13.59 -21.03 -4.95
CA THR A 22 12.51 -20.85 -5.95
C THR A 22 11.36 -19.96 -5.50
N SER A 23 11.41 -19.39 -4.28
CA SER A 23 10.28 -18.67 -3.68
C SER A 23 10.59 -17.20 -3.41
N LEU A 24 9.53 -16.42 -3.19
CA LEU A 24 9.60 -15.05 -2.69
C LEU A 24 8.80 -14.95 -1.40
N ILE A 25 9.23 -14.07 -0.50
CA ILE A 25 8.31 -13.46 0.46
C ILE A 25 7.82 -12.17 -0.18
N ILE A 26 6.50 -11.98 -0.20
CA ILE A 26 5.85 -10.77 -0.64
C ILE A 26 5.15 -10.12 0.55
N GLU A 27 5.22 -8.80 0.62
CA GLU A 27 4.34 -8.00 1.45
C GLU A 27 3.29 -7.38 0.52
N ALA A 28 2.02 -7.54 0.88
CA ALA A 28 0.90 -7.00 0.13
C ALA A 28 0.03 -6.13 1.03
N PHE A 29 -0.48 -5.03 0.49
CA PHE A 29 -1.52 -4.23 1.14
C PHE A 29 -2.87 -4.70 0.59
N SER A 30 -3.60 -5.47 1.40
CA SER A 30 -4.93 -6.00 1.11
C SER A 30 -6.00 -5.02 1.60
N GLN A 31 -7.06 -4.85 0.81
CA GLN A 31 -8.17 -3.96 1.15
C GLN A 31 -8.82 -4.33 2.50
N ASP A 32 -9.15 -5.61 2.68
CA ASP A 32 -9.95 -6.08 3.83
C ASP A 32 -9.10 -6.76 4.92
N TYR A 33 -7.80 -6.98 4.66
CA TYR A 33 -6.89 -7.67 5.58
C TYR A 33 -5.65 -6.86 5.95
N GLY A 34 -5.55 -5.60 5.49
CA GLY A 34 -4.42 -4.73 5.77
C GLY A 34 -3.11 -5.25 5.18
N LYS A 35 -1.99 -4.93 5.82
CA LYS A 35 -0.68 -5.42 5.40
C LYS A 35 -0.50 -6.90 5.75
N VAL A 36 -0.26 -7.74 4.74
CA VAL A 36 -0.08 -9.20 4.89
C VAL A 36 1.24 -9.68 4.29
N SER A 37 1.88 -10.65 4.96
CA SER A 37 3.12 -11.28 4.50
C SER A 37 2.85 -12.68 3.94
N LEU A 38 3.17 -12.93 2.68
CA LEU A 38 2.87 -14.19 1.99
C LEU A 38 4.14 -14.84 1.38
N ILE A 39 4.24 -16.16 1.44
CA ILE A 39 5.22 -16.94 0.68
C ILE A 39 4.63 -17.30 -0.66
N ALA A 40 5.22 -16.77 -1.73
CA ALA A 40 4.93 -17.14 -3.10
C ALA A 40 5.90 -18.25 -3.54
N LYS A 41 5.43 -19.51 -3.54
CA LYS A 41 6.26 -20.68 -3.84
C LYS A 41 6.46 -20.86 -5.34
N GLY A 42 7.67 -21.19 -5.76
CA GLY A 42 7.97 -21.55 -7.15
C GLY A 42 7.92 -20.40 -8.16
N VAL A 43 7.70 -19.16 -7.71
CA VAL A 43 7.60 -17.99 -8.59
C VAL A 43 8.93 -17.60 -9.23
N ARG A 44 10.07 -18.00 -8.65
CA ARG A 44 11.39 -17.75 -9.27
C ARG A 44 11.77 -18.81 -10.31
N LYS A 45 10.94 -19.85 -10.52
CA LYS A 45 11.20 -20.84 -11.58
C LYS A 45 11.01 -20.19 -12.95
N LYS A 46 11.81 -20.63 -13.92
CA LYS A 46 11.69 -20.22 -15.32
C LYS A 46 10.24 -20.45 -15.80
N ASN A 47 9.66 -19.45 -16.47
CA ASN A 47 8.29 -19.47 -17.00
C ASN A 47 7.16 -19.61 -15.96
N SER A 48 7.36 -19.18 -14.70
CA SER A 48 6.28 -19.15 -13.72
C SER A 48 5.18 -18.13 -14.13
N PRO A 49 3.92 -18.57 -14.35
CA PRO A 49 2.83 -17.64 -14.69
C PRO A 49 2.55 -16.64 -13.57
N SER A 50 2.66 -17.06 -12.31
CA SER A 50 2.44 -16.21 -11.14
C SER A 50 3.47 -15.09 -11.02
N ALA A 51 4.71 -15.32 -11.47
CA ALA A 51 5.75 -14.29 -11.45
C ALA A 51 5.46 -13.10 -12.38
N ALA A 52 4.75 -13.36 -13.48
CA ALA A 52 4.35 -12.32 -14.42
C ALA A 52 3.32 -11.34 -13.82
N HIS A 53 2.48 -11.84 -12.90
CA HIS A 53 1.45 -11.05 -12.23
C HIS A 53 1.96 -10.28 -11.01
N LEU A 54 2.94 -10.84 -10.27
CA LEU A 54 3.53 -10.22 -9.08
C LEU A 54 4.43 -9.02 -9.45
N GLN A 55 3.80 -7.93 -9.86
CA GLN A 55 4.41 -6.67 -10.22
C GLN A 55 3.85 -5.54 -9.35
N PRO A 56 4.66 -4.54 -8.96
CA PRO A 56 4.17 -3.39 -8.21
C PRO A 56 3.19 -2.56 -9.04
N PHE A 57 2.39 -1.74 -8.35
CA PHE A 57 1.45 -0.77 -8.94
C PHE A 57 0.30 -1.38 -9.76
N LYS A 58 0.10 -2.70 -9.64
CA LYS A 58 -1.05 -3.41 -10.19
C LYS A 58 -1.95 -3.87 -9.06
N GLU A 59 -3.24 -3.71 -9.26
CA GLU A 59 -4.23 -4.32 -8.39
C GLU A 59 -4.33 -5.81 -8.71
N LEU A 60 -4.08 -6.63 -7.69
CA LEU A 60 -4.05 -8.08 -7.78
C LEU A 60 -5.22 -8.66 -7.00
N SER A 61 -5.70 -9.82 -7.46
CA SER A 61 -6.57 -10.71 -6.70
C SER A 61 -5.69 -11.78 -6.08
N LEU A 62 -5.51 -11.74 -4.75
CA LEU A 62 -4.67 -12.66 -4.03
C LEU A 62 -5.51 -13.65 -3.23
N SER A 63 -5.17 -14.94 -3.32
CA SER A 63 -5.68 -15.98 -2.42
C SER A 63 -4.54 -16.56 -1.60
N TRP A 64 -4.79 -16.83 -0.33
CA TRP A 64 -3.79 -17.39 0.57
C TRP A 64 -4.40 -18.26 1.67
N GLN A 65 -3.53 -19.01 2.35
CA GLN A 65 -3.93 -19.85 3.47
C GLN A 65 -2.84 -19.92 4.53
N GLY A 66 -3.26 -20.10 5.79
CA GLY A 66 -2.35 -20.28 6.93
C GLY A 66 -2.86 -19.57 8.17
N ARG A 67 -2.30 -19.92 9.33
CA ARG A 67 -2.60 -19.26 10.62
C ARG A 67 -1.40 -18.54 11.24
N SER A 68 -0.24 -18.60 10.58
CA SER A 68 0.98 -17.89 10.97
C SER A 68 1.01 -16.49 10.38
N GLU A 69 1.82 -15.60 10.96
CA GLU A 69 2.17 -14.27 10.43
C GLU A 69 2.65 -14.29 8.98
N LEU A 70 3.33 -15.36 8.59
CA LEU A 70 3.77 -15.61 7.23
C LEU A 70 2.91 -16.73 6.63
N GLN A 71 1.97 -16.39 5.75
CA GLN A 71 1.02 -17.32 5.14
C GLN A 71 1.52 -17.80 3.77
N THR A 72 0.83 -18.75 3.13
CA THR A 72 1.20 -19.24 1.80
C THR A 72 0.25 -18.66 0.76
N LEU A 73 0.79 -17.99 -0.26
CA LEU A 73 0.04 -17.57 -1.44
C LEU A 73 -0.39 -18.81 -2.23
N THR A 74 -1.68 -18.91 -2.56
CA THR A 74 -2.27 -20.05 -3.28
C THR A 74 -2.74 -19.69 -4.68
N ALA A 75 -3.14 -18.44 -4.93
CA ALA A 75 -3.46 -17.93 -6.26
C ALA A 75 -3.15 -16.43 -6.37
N VAL A 76 -2.84 -15.99 -7.58
CA VAL A 76 -2.65 -14.58 -7.93
C VAL A 76 -3.18 -14.35 -9.35
N ASP A 77 -4.07 -13.38 -9.49
CA ASP A 77 -4.58 -12.90 -10.77
C ASP A 77 -4.50 -11.36 -10.80
N CYS A 78 -4.52 -10.75 -11.98
CA CYS A 78 -4.64 -9.29 -12.10
C CYS A 78 -6.12 -8.90 -12.21
N ILE A 79 -6.55 -7.90 -11.44
CA ILE A 79 -7.92 -7.38 -11.48
C ILE A 79 -8.07 -6.35 -12.61
N ASP A 80 -7.08 -5.48 -12.80
CA ASP A 80 -7.13 -4.38 -13.76
C ASP A 80 -5.89 -4.32 -14.67
N GLN A 81 -6.02 -3.61 -15.80
CA GLN A 81 -4.87 -3.24 -16.61
C GLN A 81 -3.99 -2.27 -15.81
N ALA A 82 -2.71 -2.58 -15.77
CA ALA A 82 -1.74 -1.87 -14.95
C ALA A 82 -1.72 -0.37 -15.27
N THR A 83 -1.90 0.48 -14.25
CA THR A 83 -1.41 1.86 -14.30
C THR A 83 0.12 1.79 -14.40
N LYS A 84 0.62 1.85 -15.64
CA LYS A 84 2.05 1.77 -15.90
C LYS A 84 2.68 3.10 -15.52
N LEU A 85 3.25 3.17 -14.32
CA LEU A 85 4.05 4.32 -13.91
C LEU A 85 5.29 4.43 -14.81
N GLN A 86 5.66 5.66 -15.16
CA GLN A 86 6.81 5.94 -16.05
C GLN A 86 7.66 7.10 -15.52
N GLY A 87 8.96 7.06 -15.84
CA GLY A 87 9.91 8.10 -15.43
C GLY A 87 9.93 8.32 -13.92
N LYS A 88 9.82 9.58 -13.48
CA LYS A 88 9.82 9.95 -12.06
C LYS A 88 8.66 9.32 -11.26
N ALA A 89 7.53 9.06 -11.89
CA ALA A 89 6.36 8.50 -11.22
C ALA A 89 6.64 7.11 -10.64
N VAL A 90 7.55 6.34 -11.25
CA VAL A 90 7.97 5.02 -10.73
C VAL A 90 8.58 5.15 -9.34
N PHE A 91 9.48 6.12 -9.14
CA PHE A 91 10.12 6.37 -7.85
C PHE A 91 9.11 6.91 -6.83
N CYS A 92 8.20 7.79 -7.25
CA CYS A 92 7.10 8.25 -6.40
C CYS A 92 6.20 7.09 -5.94
N GLY A 93 5.85 6.16 -6.84
CA GLY A 93 5.09 4.97 -6.48
C GLY A 93 5.83 4.08 -5.49
N PHE A 94 7.13 3.87 -5.66
CA PHE A 94 7.93 3.12 -4.68
C PHE A 94 8.03 3.83 -3.33
N TYR A 95 8.11 5.16 -3.32
CA TYR A 95 8.02 5.94 -2.09
C TYR A 95 6.68 5.72 -1.37
N LEU A 96 5.54 5.70 -2.08
CA LEU A 96 4.25 5.35 -1.47
C LEU A 96 4.25 3.95 -0.86
N ASN A 97 4.85 2.97 -1.56
CA ASN A 97 4.97 1.60 -1.03
C ASN A 97 5.83 1.54 0.23
N GLU A 98 6.90 2.33 0.27
CA GLU A 98 7.80 2.41 1.41
C GLU A 98 7.09 3.00 2.64
N LEU A 99 6.31 4.08 2.45
CA LEU A 99 5.46 4.63 3.52
C LEU A 99 4.50 3.58 4.09
N LEU A 100 3.79 2.84 3.24
CA LEU A 100 2.91 1.74 3.67
C LEU A 100 3.67 0.64 4.42
N THR A 101 4.89 0.33 3.97
CA THR A 101 5.75 -0.70 4.58
C THR A 101 6.15 -0.31 6.00
N PHE A 102 6.46 0.96 6.24
CA PHE A 102 6.90 1.45 7.54
C PHE A 102 5.75 1.80 8.49
N LEU A 103 4.67 2.39 7.98
CA LEU A 103 3.65 3.02 8.84
C LEU A 103 2.45 2.12 9.14
N LEU A 104 2.17 1.10 8.31
CA LEU A 104 1.05 0.21 8.59
C LEU A 104 1.39 -0.89 9.60
N THR A 105 0.46 -1.18 10.49
CA THR A 105 0.49 -2.39 11.31
C THR A 105 0.07 -3.60 10.46
N LYS A 106 0.63 -4.78 10.75
CA LYS A 106 0.23 -6.00 10.05
C LYS A 106 -1.19 -6.40 10.46
N HIS A 107 -1.94 -6.94 9.50
CA HIS A 107 -3.29 -7.46 9.73
C HIS A 107 -4.30 -6.41 10.27
N ASP A 108 -4.00 -5.12 10.07
CA ASP A 108 -4.87 -3.99 10.44
C ASP A 108 -5.47 -3.38 9.15
N PRO A 109 -6.76 -3.61 8.86
CA PRO A 109 -7.38 -3.16 7.61
C PRO A 109 -7.62 -1.65 7.58
N HIS A 110 -7.20 -1.00 6.49
CA HIS A 110 -7.53 0.40 6.19
C HIS A 110 -8.19 0.51 4.78
N PRO A 111 -9.47 0.16 4.62
CA PRO A 111 -10.13 0.14 3.31
C PRO A 111 -10.20 1.51 2.63
N ALA A 112 -10.36 2.61 3.39
CA ALA A 112 -10.36 3.96 2.84
C ALA A 112 -8.96 4.34 2.32
N LEU A 113 -7.91 4.09 3.11
CA LEU A 113 -6.52 4.27 2.69
C LEU A 113 -6.19 3.46 1.43
N TYR A 114 -6.72 2.25 1.29
CA TYR A 114 -6.56 1.44 0.08
C TYR A 114 -7.08 2.16 -1.18
N LEU A 115 -8.26 2.78 -1.09
CA LEU A 115 -8.82 3.60 -2.18
C LEU A 115 -7.97 4.85 -2.44
N HIS A 116 -7.48 5.51 -1.39
CA HIS A 116 -6.58 6.67 -1.52
C HIS A 116 -5.25 6.29 -2.19
N TYR A 117 -4.69 5.13 -1.86
CA TYR A 117 -3.49 4.60 -2.51
C TYR A 117 -3.73 4.36 -4.01
N LYS A 118 -4.83 3.69 -4.37
CA LYS A 118 -5.22 3.48 -5.78
C LYS A 118 -5.35 4.80 -6.54
N ALA A 119 -6.09 5.77 -5.99
CA ALA A 119 -6.27 7.08 -6.59
C ALA A 119 -4.93 7.83 -6.75
N SER A 120 -4.02 7.69 -5.80
CA SER A 120 -2.70 8.33 -5.85
C SER A 120 -1.81 7.74 -6.93
N LEU A 121 -1.83 6.41 -7.13
CA LEU A 121 -1.13 5.78 -8.26
C LEU A 121 -1.64 6.30 -9.62
N GLU A 122 -2.95 6.47 -9.77
CA GLU A 122 -3.52 7.06 -10.98
C GLU A 122 -3.11 8.53 -11.17
N ALA A 123 -3.12 9.30 -10.09
CA ALA A 123 -2.75 10.72 -10.10
C ALA A 123 -1.27 10.93 -10.44
N LEU A 124 -0.36 10.05 -10.02
CA LEU A 124 1.07 10.15 -10.33
C LEU A 124 1.38 10.13 -11.83
N ASN A 125 0.52 9.49 -12.64
CA ASN A 125 0.65 9.45 -14.09
C ASN A 125 -0.04 10.62 -14.82
N ARG A 126 -1.08 11.19 -14.22
CA ARG A 126 -1.93 12.22 -14.85
C ARG A 126 -1.57 13.65 -14.42
N SER A 127 -1.00 13.82 -13.23
CA SER A 127 -0.81 15.13 -12.63
C SER A 127 0.32 15.92 -13.29
N ALA A 128 0.10 17.23 -13.44
CA ALA A 128 1.17 18.17 -13.76
C ALA A 128 2.24 18.26 -12.64
N SER A 129 1.88 17.88 -11.41
CA SER A 129 2.78 17.81 -10.25
C SER A 129 2.60 16.50 -9.48
N GLN A 130 3.65 15.67 -9.49
CA GLN A 130 3.70 14.44 -8.70
C GLN A 130 3.69 14.72 -7.20
N GLU A 131 4.27 15.84 -6.78
CA GLU A 131 4.32 16.25 -5.37
C GLU A 131 2.92 16.46 -4.78
N ALA A 132 1.98 17.01 -5.55
CA ALA A 132 0.60 17.17 -5.09
C ALA A 132 -0.08 15.82 -4.81
N ALA A 133 0.15 14.82 -5.68
CA ALA A 133 -0.36 13.46 -5.47
C ALA A 133 0.29 12.80 -4.24
N LEU A 134 1.58 13.03 -4.02
CA LEU A 134 2.29 12.54 -2.83
C LEU A 134 1.72 13.17 -1.55
N ARG A 135 1.57 14.51 -1.51
CA ARG A 135 1.05 15.23 -0.34
C ARG A 135 -0.37 14.84 0.01
N TYR A 136 -1.20 14.64 -1.02
CA TYR A 136 -2.55 14.11 -0.82
C TYR A 136 -2.51 12.74 -0.12
N PHE A 137 -1.71 11.81 -0.62
CA PHE A 137 -1.61 10.48 -0.03
C PHE A 137 -1.06 10.51 1.39
N GLU A 138 0.00 11.28 1.64
CA GLU A 138 0.63 11.39 2.96
C GLU A 138 -0.34 11.92 4.02
N LEU A 139 -1.14 12.94 3.69
CA LEU A 139 -2.17 13.46 4.59
C LEU A 139 -3.23 12.39 4.90
N LYS A 140 -3.67 11.63 3.89
CA LYS A 140 -4.64 10.54 4.09
C LYS A 140 -4.05 9.37 4.87
N LEU A 141 -2.78 9.05 4.66
CA LEU A 141 -2.09 8.04 5.45
C LEU A 141 -2.01 8.45 6.92
N LEU A 142 -1.64 9.71 7.21
CA LEU A 142 -1.59 10.23 8.58
C LEU A 142 -2.97 10.19 9.24
N GLU A 143 -4.01 10.65 8.55
CA GLU A 143 -5.40 10.59 9.03
C GLU A 143 -5.83 9.16 9.38
N GLU A 144 -5.64 8.21 8.47
CA GLU A 144 -6.05 6.81 8.62
C GLU A 144 -5.21 6.03 9.65
N THR A 145 -4.00 6.47 9.95
CA THR A 145 -3.13 5.88 10.97
C THR A 145 -3.25 6.56 12.35
N GLY A 146 -4.16 7.54 12.48
CA GLY A 146 -4.42 8.23 13.74
C GLY A 146 -3.50 9.41 14.06
N TYR A 147 -2.67 9.82 13.10
CA TYR A 147 -1.76 10.98 13.19
C TYR A 147 -2.26 12.17 12.34
N GLY A 148 -3.57 12.24 12.08
CA GLY A 148 -4.18 13.29 11.27
C GLY A 148 -3.86 14.69 11.79
N LEU A 149 -3.56 15.61 10.87
CA LEU A 149 -3.25 16.99 11.21
C LEU A 149 -4.55 17.80 11.37
N CYS A 150 -4.67 18.51 12.49
CA CYS A 150 -5.68 19.57 12.63
C CYS A 150 -5.15 20.82 11.91
N LEU A 151 -5.77 21.13 10.76
CA LEU A 151 -5.37 22.24 9.88
C LEU A 151 -6.39 23.37 9.85
N ASP A 152 -7.50 23.24 10.57
CA ASP A 152 -8.61 24.18 10.62
C ASP A 152 -8.65 25.00 11.91
N SER A 153 -7.97 24.57 12.97
CA SER A 153 -7.90 25.30 14.24
C SER A 153 -6.53 25.22 14.94
N GLU A 154 -6.23 26.22 15.78
CA GLU A 154 -5.05 26.21 16.64
C GLU A 154 -5.24 25.32 17.87
N ILE A 155 -4.18 24.61 18.28
CA ILE A 155 -4.27 23.62 19.37
C ILE A 155 -4.53 24.24 20.76
N ARG A 156 -4.09 25.49 21.00
CA ARG A 156 -4.11 26.10 22.33
C ARG A 156 -5.51 26.52 22.78
N ASN A 157 -6.27 27.15 21.87
CA ASN A 157 -7.58 27.72 22.20
C ASN A 157 -8.70 27.18 21.29
N GLY A 158 -8.39 26.39 20.26
CA GLY A 158 -9.36 25.93 19.27
C GLY A 158 -9.87 27.01 18.32
N ASN A 159 -9.20 28.17 18.24
CA ASN A 159 -9.59 29.22 17.30
C ASN A 159 -9.30 28.78 15.86
N PRO A 160 -10.14 29.16 14.89
CA PRO A 160 -9.86 28.90 13.49
C PRO A 160 -8.50 29.45 13.03
N ILE A 161 -7.86 28.75 12.10
CA ILE A 161 -6.65 29.24 11.44
C ILE A 161 -6.98 30.50 10.62
N VAL A 162 -6.12 31.51 10.72
CA VAL A 162 -6.23 32.80 10.02
C VAL A 162 -5.13 32.88 8.97
N GLU A 163 -5.52 33.12 7.71
CA GLU A 163 -4.65 33.05 6.52
C GLU A 163 -3.33 33.83 6.66
N ASP A 164 -3.39 35.07 7.15
CA ASP A 164 -2.23 35.97 7.24
C ASP A 164 -1.43 35.85 8.56
N ARG A 165 -1.55 34.72 9.28
CA ARG A 165 -0.81 34.47 10.53
C ARG A 165 0.21 33.35 10.38
N LEU A 166 1.28 33.45 11.16
CA LEU A 166 2.29 32.41 11.29
C LEU A 166 1.93 31.47 12.43
N TYR A 167 2.02 30.17 12.14
CA TYR A 167 1.81 29.09 13.10
C TYR A 167 3.08 28.25 13.19
N CYS A 168 3.32 27.69 14.38
CA CYS A 168 4.42 26.75 14.61
C CYS A 168 3.85 25.34 14.74
N PHE A 169 4.44 24.37 14.05
CA PHE A 169 4.11 22.97 14.25
C PHE A 169 4.78 22.46 15.52
N HIS A 170 3.98 21.97 16.46
CA HIS A 170 4.45 21.33 17.69
C HIS A 170 4.30 19.81 17.53
N PRO A 171 5.40 19.04 17.49
CA PRO A 171 5.37 17.59 17.26
C PRO A 171 5.04 16.76 18.51
N GLU A 172 4.82 17.40 19.66
CA GLU A 172 4.59 16.77 20.97
C GLU A 172 3.10 16.60 21.30
#